data_AF-A0A6C0LHZ9-F1
#
_entry.id   AF-A0A6C0LHZ9-F1
#
_cell.length_a   1.000
_cell.length_b   1.000
_cell.length_c   1.000
_cell.angle_alpha   90.00
_cell.angle_beta   90.00
_cell.angle_gamma   90.00
#
_symmetry.space_group_name_H-M   'P 1'
#
loop_
_entity.id
_entity.type
_entity.pdbx_description
1 polymer ?
#
loop_
_entity_poly.entity_id
_entity_poly.type
_entity_poly.pdbx_seq_one_letter_code
_entity_poly.pdbx_strand_id
1 'polypeptide(L)'
;MEITILGQKLRVEILVLIIILGAFIGINMWCSCAGGLKEGFDAGVSIAGAAIDYSMGKGVKQSWEKVDGVLDVDSSSTWMQSLEGNVGGPVPLPEGELAMFSDNKFDPDCCPATYTSSSGCACISPEQMSYLNQRGGNRTLPTDY
;
A
#
# COMPACT_ATOMS: atom_id res chain seq x y z
N MET A 1 59.90 20.94 -7.25
CA MET A 1 60.79 20.07 -6.44
C MET A 1 60.67 18.66 -7.00
N GLU A 2 61.78 18.01 -7.31
CA GLU A 2 61.80 16.64 -7.88
C GLU A 2 62.25 15.68 -6.78
N ILE A 3 61.46 14.64 -6.53
CA ILE A 3 61.78 13.60 -5.54
C ILE A 3 61.89 12.29 -6.31
N THR A 4 62.98 11.56 -6.08
CA THR A 4 63.18 10.23 -6.66
C THR A 4 62.58 9.19 -5.74
N ILE A 5 61.51 8.53 -6.19
CA ILE A 5 60.87 7.41 -5.50
C ILE A 5 60.97 6.20 -6.44
N LEU A 6 61.49 5.07 -5.93
CA LEU A 6 61.67 3.81 -6.68
C LEU A 6 62.48 3.93 -7.98
N GLY A 7 63.41 4.89 -8.06
CA GLY A 7 64.29 5.07 -9.22
C GLY A 7 63.71 5.89 -10.37
N GLN A 8 62.48 6.40 -10.25
CA GLN A 8 61.90 7.35 -11.22
C GLN A 8 61.88 8.78 -10.65
N LYS A 9 62.20 9.76 -11.50
CA LYS A 9 62.12 11.18 -11.17
C LYS A 9 60.68 11.65 -11.35
N LEU A 10 60.01 11.96 -10.24
CA LEU A 10 58.64 12.46 -10.26
C LEU A 10 58.59 13.90 -9.73
N ARG A 11 57.77 14.73 -10.38
CA ARG A 11 57.45 16.07 -9.89
C ARG A 11 56.46 15.94 -8.75
N VAL A 12 56.72 16.64 -7.65
CA VAL A 12 55.88 16.62 -6.43
C VAL A 12 54.40 16.94 -6.75
N GLU A 13 54.17 17.86 -7.69
CA GLU A 13 52.82 18.24 -8.15
C GLU A 13 52.02 17.04 -8.68
N ILE A 14 52.66 16.16 -9.44
CA ILE A 14 52.03 14.97 -10.03
C ILE A 14 51.69 13.96 -8.93
N LEU A 15 52.57 13.82 -7.93
CA LEU A 15 52.38 12.90 -6.82
C LEU A 15 51.18 13.31 -5.95
N VAL A 16 51.03 14.61 -5.68
CA VAL A 16 49.86 15.15 -4.96
C VAL A 16 48.57 14.91 -5.75
N LEU A 17 48.59 15.09 -7.07
CA LEU A 17 47.44 14.86 -7.94
C LEU A 17 46.96 13.41 -7.92
N ILE A 18 47.90 12.46 -7.97
CA ILE A 18 47.59 11.01 -7.92
C ILE A 18 46.99 10.62 -6.57
N ILE A 19 47.48 11.19 -5.46
CA ILE A 19 46.92 10.92 -4.12
C ILE A 19 45.49 11.44 -4.02
N ILE A 20 45.21 12.66 -4.51
CA ILE A 20 43.86 13.24 -4.49
C ILE A 20 42.89 12.41 -5.34
N LEU A 21 43.29 12.02 -6.55
CA LEU A 21 42.49 11.15 -7.42
C LEU A 21 42.26 9.76 -6.79
N GLY A 22 43.30 9.17 -6.21
CA GLY A 22 43.20 7.88 -5.51
C GLY A 22 42.28 7.94 -4.30
N ALA A 23 42.34 9.01 -3.50
CA ALA A 23 41.44 9.23 -2.38
C ALA A 23 39.99 9.40 -2.83
N PHE A 24 39.75 10.16 -3.91
CA PHE A 24 38.41 10.34 -4.46
C PHE A 24 37.80 9.01 -4.96
N ILE A 25 38.58 8.22 -5.70
CA ILE A 25 38.14 6.89 -6.16
C ILE A 25 37.91 5.94 -4.99
N GLY A 26 38.81 5.96 -3.98
CA GLY A 26 38.70 5.11 -2.79
C GLY A 26 37.47 5.39 -1.94
N ILE A 27 37.11 6.67 -1.75
CA ILE A 27 35.89 7.06 -1.02
C ILE A 27 34.63 6.60 -1.76
N ASN A 28 34.62 6.69 -3.10
CA ASN A 28 33.46 6.31 -3.90
C ASN A 28 33.31 4.80 -4.09
N MET A 29 34.41 4.04 -4.24
CA MET A 29 34.36 2.58 -4.46
C MET A 29 34.40 1.76 -3.17
N TRP A 30 35.30 2.07 -2.24
CA TRP A 30 35.61 1.19 -1.10
C TRP A 30 34.75 1.47 0.13
N CYS A 31 34.40 2.73 0.37
CA CYS A 31 33.47 3.12 1.46
C CYS A 31 32.00 2.94 1.11
N SER A 32 31.67 2.56 -0.13
CA SER A 32 30.28 2.26 -0.53
C SER A 32 29.71 1.05 0.24
N CYS A 33 30.55 0.08 0.58
CA CYS A 33 30.15 -1.13 1.32
C CYS A 33 29.78 -0.91 2.80
N ALA A 34 30.12 0.24 3.40
CA ALA A 34 29.77 0.59 4.78
C ALA A 34 28.59 1.59 4.88
N GLY A 35 27.86 1.80 3.78
CA GLY A 35 26.77 2.76 3.70
C GLY A 35 27.22 4.13 3.18
N GLY A 36 27.89 4.14 2.02
CA GLY A 36 28.32 5.36 1.33
C GLY A 36 27.19 6.36 1.02
N LEU A 37 27.51 7.42 0.28
CA LEU A 37 26.57 8.48 -0.12
C LEU A 37 25.31 7.89 -0.80
N LYS A 38 24.20 7.83 -0.07
CA LYS A 38 22.91 7.26 -0.51
C LYS A 38 22.17 8.09 -1.56
N GLU A 39 22.65 9.30 -1.87
CA GLU A 39 21.92 10.28 -2.69
C GLU A 39 21.56 9.77 -4.09
N GLY A 40 22.40 8.95 -4.73
CA GLY A 40 22.14 8.46 -6.08
C GLY A 40 20.98 7.47 -6.18
N PHE A 41 20.76 6.66 -5.13
CA PHE A 41 19.68 5.67 -5.11
C PHE A 41 18.37 6.31 -4.61
N ASP A 42 18.43 7.24 -3.66
CA ASP A 42 17.26 7.97 -3.16
C ASP A 42 16.65 8.91 -4.23
N ALA A 43 17.52 9.58 -5.02
CA ALA A 43 17.08 10.37 -6.17
C ALA A 43 16.48 9.49 -7.29
N GLY A 44 17.02 8.29 -7.51
CA GLY A 44 16.46 7.33 -8.47
C GLY A 44 15.09 6.78 -8.04
N VAL A 45 14.91 6.51 -6.75
CA VAL A 45 13.66 5.98 -6.17
C VAL A 45 12.52 7.01 -6.20
N SER A 46 12.82 8.30 -6.01
CA SER A 46 11.82 9.38 -6.13
C SER A 46 11.36 9.62 -7.57
N ILE A 47 12.12 9.18 -8.58
CA ILE A 47 11.81 9.39 -10.00
C ILE A 47 11.24 8.12 -10.66
N ALA A 48 11.64 6.92 -10.23
CA ALA A 48 11.35 5.65 -10.93
C ALA A 48 10.23 4.77 -10.34
N GLY A 49 9.46 5.27 -9.37
CA GLY A 49 8.10 4.76 -9.15
C GLY A 49 7.99 3.35 -8.55
N ALA A 50 8.71 3.09 -7.47
CA ALA A 50 8.20 2.35 -6.33
C ALA A 50 9.13 2.70 -5.16
N ALA A 51 8.68 3.60 -4.28
CA ALA A 51 9.42 3.87 -3.07
C ALA A 51 9.63 2.54 -2.33
N ILE A 52 10.85 2.27 -1.87
CA ILE A 52 11.17 1.12 -1.02
C ILE A 52 10.29 1.15 0.26
N ASP A 53 9.74 2.33 0.56
CA ASP A 53 8.82 2.63 1.65
C ASP A 53 7.37 2.88 1.15
N TYR A 54 6.99 2.40 -0.03
CA TYR A 54 5.60 2.43 -0.47
C TYR A 54 4.79 1.43 0.34
N SER A 55 3.76 1.93 1.02
CA SER A 55 2.81 1.12 1.79
C SER A 55 1.42 1.51 1.32
N MET A 56 0.65 0.52 0.85
CA MET A 56 -0.70 0.69 0.33
C MET A 56 -1.63 1.28 1.39
N GLY A 57 -1.31 1.08 2.66
CA GLY A 57 -2.05 1.57 3.81
C GLY A 57 -1.68 2.98 4.29
N LYS A 58 -0.72 3.67 3.66
CA LYS A 58 -0.34 5.03 4.06
C LYS A 58 -1.46 6.02 3.72
N GLY A 59 -2.18 6.48 4.76
CA GLY A 59 -3.23 7.50 4.66
C GLY A 59 -4.65 6.94 4.47
N VAL A 60 -4.81 5.62 4.36
CA VAL A 60 -6.12 4.96 4.27
C VAL A 60 -6.59 4.60 5.68
N LYS A 61 -7.81 5.04 6.06
CA LYS A 61 -8.45 4.62 7.31
C LYS A 61 -8.71 3.11 7.24
N GLN A 62 -8.26 2.35 8.25
CA GLN A 62 -8.40 0.87 8.32
C GLN A 62 -7.82 0.07 7.12
N SER A 63 -6.57 0.33 6.75
CA SER A 63 -5.87 -0.54 5.79
C SER A 63 -5.49 -1.90 6.39
N TRP A 64 -5.46 -2.96 5.56
CA TRP A 64 -4.98 -4.30 5.93
C TRP A 64 -3.56 -4.31 6.52
N GLU A 65 -2.72 -3.34 6.12
CA GLU A 65 -1.35 -3.18 6.61
C GLU A 65 -1.27 -2.55 8.01
N LYS A 66 -2.33 -1.86 8.47
CA LYS A 66 -2.41 -1.17 9.76
C LYS A 66 -3.59 -1.63 10.61
N VAL A 67 -3.94 -2.91 10.53
CA VAL A 67 -4.93 -3.48 11.44
C VAL A 67 -4.24 -3.77 12.77
N ASP A 68 -4.24 -2.81 13.70
CA ASP A 68 -3.82 -3.02 15.10
C ASP A 68 -4.81 -3.89 15.91
N GLY A 69 -5.66 -4.67 15.22
CA GLY A 69 -6.75 -5.45 15.81
C GLY A 69 -7.88 -4.62 16.44
N VAL A 70 -7.68 -3.32 16.62
CA VAL A 70 -8.69 -2.38 17.08
C VAL A 70 -9.45 -1.84 15.87
N LEU A 71 -10.63 -2.42 15.65
CA LEU A 71 -11.65 -1.82 14.80
C LEU A 71 -11.90 -0.39 15.29
N ASP A 72 -11.65 0.59 14.44
CA ASP A 72 -12.34 1.88 14.54
C ASP A 72 -13.83 1.63 14.27
N VAL A 73 -14.55 1.28 15.34
CA VAL A 73 -15.98 0.96 15.33
C VAL A 73 -16.76 2.15 14.77
N ASP A 74 -16.26 3.37 14.88
CA ASP A 74 -16.92 4.57 14.34
C ASP A 74 -16.95 4.54 12.80
N SER A 75 -15.82 4.22 12.14
CA SER A 75 -15.78 4.09 10.66
C SER A 75 -16.56 2.87 10.17
N SER A 76 -16.40 1.72 10.81
CA SER A 76 -17.08 0.49 10.36
C SER A 76 -18.58 0.44 10.68
N SER A 77 -19.03 1.07 11.76
CA SER A 77 -20.44 1.07 12.10
C SER A 77 -21.21 2.09 11.27
N THR A 78 -20.57 3.17 10.81
CA THR A 78 -21.23 4.23 10.04
C THR A 78 -21.82 3.72 8.72
N TRP A 79 -21.08 2.90 7.96
CA TRP A 79 -21.59 2.39 6.69
C TRP A 79 -22.65 1.30 6.89
N MET A 80 -22.58 0.51 7.97
CA MET A 80 -23.58 -0.50 8.31
C MET A 80 -24.87 0.12 8.87
N GLN A 81 -24.77 1.25 9.58
CA GLN A 81 -25.92 2.05 10.02
C GLN A 81 -26.75 2.55 8.84
N SER A 82 -26.12 2.90 7.71
CA SER A 82 -26.84 3.30 6.48
C SER A 82 -27.68 2.16 5.88
N LEU A 83 -27.46 0.91 6.31
CA LEU A 83 -28.19 -0.27 5.84
C LEU A 83 -29.28 -0.69 6.85
N GLU A 84 -29.40 -0.03 7.99
CA GLU A 84 -30.43 -0.32 9.00
C GLU A 84 -31.82 -0.05 8.42
N GLY A 85 -32.68 -1.09 8.45
CA GLY A 85 -34.03 -1.06 7.88
C GLY A 85 -34.17 -1.73 6.52
N ASN A 86 -33.07 -2.08 5.84
CA ASN A 86 -33.12 -2.86 4.62
C ASN A 86 -33.39 -4.34 4.92
N VAL A 87 -34.29 -4.94 4.15
CA VAL A 87 -34.61 -6.38 4.19
C VAL A 87 -34.12 -7.05 2.92
N GLY A 88 -33.65 -8.29 3.06
CA GLY A 88 -33.18 -9.10 1.95
C GLY A 88 -33.45 -10.58 2.17
N GLY A 89 -33.01 -11.41 1.23
CA GLY A 89 -33.18 -12.86 1.28
C GLY A 89 -32.36 -13.55 2.39
N PRO A 90 -32.58 -14.86 2.60
CA PRO A 90 -31.91 -15.64 3.65
C PRO A 90 -30.39 -15.71 3.43
N VAL A 91 -29.64 -15.68 4.54
CA VAL A 91 -28.18 -15.72 4.57
C VAL A 91 -27.72 -16.78 5.57
N PRO A 92 -26.89 -17.77 5.19
CA PRO A 92 -26.34 -18.03 3.85
C PRO A 92 -27.43 -18.45 2.84
N LEU A 93 -27.12 -18.36 1.54
CA LEU A 93 -28.04 -18.83 0.49
C LEU A 93 -28.35 -20.32 0.70
N PRO A 94 -29.61 -20.75 0.46
CA PRO A 94 -29.96 -22.16 0.48
C PRO A 94 -29.24 -22.93 -0.63
N GLU A 95 -29.09 -24.23 -0.44
CA GLU A 95 -28.39 -25.10 -1.38
C GLU A 95 -29.05 -25.09 -2.76
N GLY A 96 -28.25 -24.85 -3.80
CA GLY A 96 -28.73 -24.81 -5.19
C GLY A 96 -29.13 -23.42 -5.71
N GLU A 97 -29.08 -22.39 -4.88
CA GLU A 97 -29.34 -21.00 -5.30
C GLU A 97 -28.05 -20.21 -5.51
N LEU A 98 -28.04 -19.35 -6.54
CA LEU A 98 -26.91 -18.49 -6.89
C LEU A 98 -27.25 -16.99 -6.82
N ALA A 99 -28.53 -16.64 -6.70
CA ALA A 99 -29.02 -15.27 -6.77
C ALA A 99 -29.16 -14.65 -5.37
N MET A 100 -28.08 -14.06 -4.85
CA MET A 100 -28.07 -13.45 -3.50
C MET A 100 -29.06 -12.27 -3.37
N PHE A 101 -29.27 -11.52 -4.45
CA PHE A 101 -30.05 -10.27 -4.43
C PHE A 101 -31.41 -10.41 -5.11
N SER A 102 -31.91 -11.63 -5.37
CA SER A 102 -33.22 -11.84 -6.02
C SER A 102 -34.37 -11.23 -5.21
N ASP A 103 -34.25 -11.32 -3.88
CA ASP A 103 -35.30 -10.89 -2.94
C ASP A 103 -35.06 -9.47 -2.41
N ASN A 104 -33.99 -8.81 -2.88
CA ASN A 104 -33.65 -7.45 -2.46
C ASN A 104 -34.45 -6.43 -3.26
N LYS A 105 -34.89 -5.36 -2.58
CA LYS A 105 -35.46 -4.20 -3.25
C LYS A 105 -34.37 -3.40 -3.97
N PHE A 106 -34.65 -2.92 -5.18
CA PHE A 106 -33.78 -2.01 -5.92
C PHE A 106 -34.44 -0.63 -5.99
N ASP A 107 -33.80 0.38 -5.41
CA ASP A 107 -34.34 1.73 -5.27
C ASP A 107 -33.20 2.76 -5.37
N PRO A 108 -33.38 3.92 -6.05
CA PRO A 108 -32.39 5.00 -6.03
C PRO A 108 -32.10 5.54 -4.62
N ASP A 109 -33.03 5.42 -3.67
CA ASP A 109 -32.82 5.87 -2.29
C ASP A 109 -31.74 5.05 -1.56
N CYS A 110 -31.48 3.82 -2.02
CA CYS A 110 -30.46 2.93 -1.43
C CYS A 110 -29.04 3.18 -1.98
N CYS A 111 -28.83 4.26 -2.72
CA CYS A 111 -27.52 4.64 -3.24
C CYS A 111 -26.74 5.51 -2.24
N PRO A 112 -25.42 5.37 -2.15
CA PRO A 112 -24.55 4.55 -2.99
C PRO A 112 -24.49 3.08 -2.54
N ALA A 113 -24.54 2.13 -3.48
CA ALA A 113 -24.31 0.71 -3.23
C ALA A 113 -23.43 0.08 -4.33
N THR A 114 -22.69 -0.98 -3.97
CA THR A 114 -21.81 -1.72 -4.90
C THR A 114 -22.58 -2.42 -6.02
N TYR A 115 -23.81 -2.84 -5.74
CA TYR A 115 -24.66 -3.58 -6.69
C TYR A 115 -25.81 -2.69 -7.13
N THR A 116 -26.03 -2.63 -8.44
CA THR A 116 -27.05 -1.78 -9.06
C THR A 116 -27.85 -2.57 -10.09
N SER A 117 -29.05 -2.09 -10.38
CA SER A 117 -29.94 -2.58 -11.42
C SER A 117 -30.48 -1.40 -12.23
N SER A 118 -31.26 -1.67 -13.27
CA SER A 118 -31.88 -0.63 -14.10
C SER A 118 -32.82 0.30 -13.32
N SER A 119 -33.29 -0.12 -12.14
CA SER A 119 -34.21 0.63 -11.28
C SER A 119 -33.55 1.31 -10.08
N GLY A 120 -32.23 1.20 -9.88
CA GLY A 120 -31.53 1.84 -8.75
C GLY A 120 -30.48 0.93 -8.09
N CYS A 121 -30.13 1.26 -6.85
CA CYS A 121 -29.15 0.51 -6.05
C CYS A 121 -29.82 -0.64 -5.28
N ALA A 122 -29.09 -1.72 -5.05
CA ALA A 122 -29.57 -2.81 -4.20
C ALA A 122 -29.65 -2.36 -2.74
N CYS A 123 -30.83 -2.42 -2.15
CA CYS A 123 -31.02 -2.23 -0.71
C CYS A 123 -30.59 -3.53 -0.01
N ILE A 124 -29.37 -3.55 0.51
CA ILE A 124 -28.78 -4.76 1.12
C ILE A 124 -29.03 -4.75 2.62
N SER A 125 -29.41 -5.89 3.19
CA SER A 125 -29.57 -5.99 4.64
C SER A 125 -28.21 -6.00 5.35
N PRO A 126 -28.13 -5.54 6.61
CA PRO A 126 -26.88 -5.59 7.38
C PRO A 126 -26.28 -7.00 7.47
N GLU A 127 -27.13 -8.02 7.60
CA GLU A 127 -26.73 -9.43 7.68
C GLU A 127 -26.14 -9.94 6.35
N GLN A 128 -26.79 -9.62 5.22
CA GLN A 128 -26.29 -9.93 3.89
C GLN A 128 -24.93 -9.27 3.64
N MET A 129 -24.78 -8.01 4.03
CA MET A 129 -23.54 -7.28 3.83
C MET A 129 -22.41 -7.80 4.72
N SER A 130 -22.70 -8.15 5.98
CA SER A 130 -21.76 -8.81 6.87
C SER A 130 -21.28 -10.15 6.30
N TYR A 131 -22.20 -10.97 5.78
CA TYR A 131 -21.85 -12.22 5.14
C TYR A 131 -21.01 -12.02 3.87
N LEU A 132 -21.38 -11.06 3.01
CA LEU A 132 -20.59 -10.70 1.82
C LEU A 132 -19.17 -10.26 2.20
N ASN A 133 -19.02 -9.46 3.26
CA ASN A 133 -17.71 -9.01 3.74
C ASN A 133 -16.84 -10.18 4.23
N GLN A 134 -17.44 -11.18 4.87
CA GLN A 134 -16.72 -12.34 5.39
C GLN A 134 -16.55 -13.46 4.35
N ARG A 135 -17.05 -13.30 3.12
CA ARG A 135 -16.89 -14.30 2.06
C ARG A 135 -15.41 -14.58 1.80
N GLY A 136 -15.08 -15.87 1.64
CA GLY A 136 -13.72 -16.33 1.42
C GLY A 136 -12.86 -16.47 2.69
N GLY A 137 -13.43 -16.24 3.87
CA GLY A 137 -12.81 -16.58 5.17
C GLY A 137 -11.58 -15.77 5.55
N ASN A 138 -11.16 -14.81 4.72
CA ASN A 138 -9.96 -14.00 4.97
C ASN A 138 -10.28 -12.69 5.72
N ARG A 139 -11.54 -12.25 5.74
CA ARG A 139 -11.99 -11.04 6.47
C ARG A 139 -12.86 -11.43 7.66
N THR A 140 -12.45 -11.05 8.86
CA THR A 140 -13.20 -11.26 10.13
C THR A 140 -13.68 -9.95 10.75
N LEU A 141 -13.34 -8.81 10.16
CA LEU A 141 -13.61 -7.47 10.67
C LEU A 141 -14.47 -6.68 9.68
N PRO A 142 -15.56 -6.04 10.13
CA PRO A 142 -16.30 -5.10 9.28
C PRO A 142 -15.41 -3.88 9.08
N THR A 143 -15.10 -3.59 7.83
CA THR A 143 -14.18 -2.53 7.40
C THR A 143 -14.75 -2.01 6.09
N ASP A 144 -14.54 -0.73 5.79
CA ASP A 144 -14.98 -0.16 4.51
C ASP A 144 -14.35 -0.92 3.32
N TYR A 145 -15.10 -1.00 2.21
CA TYR A 145 -14.72 -1.65 0.96
C TYR A 145 -14.04 -0.68 -0.02
#